data_AF-F5VYR5-F1
#
_entry.id   AF-F5VYR5-F1
#
_cell.length_a   1.000
_cell.length_b   1.000
_cell.length_c   1.000
_cell.angle_alpha   90.00
_cell.angle_beta   90.00
_cell.angle_gamma   90.00
#
_symmetry.space_group_name_H-M   'P 1'
#
loop_
_entity.id
_entity.type
_entity.pdbx_description
1 polymer ?
#
loop_
_entity_poly.entity_id
_entity_poly.type
_entity_poly.pdbx_seq_one_letter_code
_entity_poly.pdbx_strand_id
1 'polypeptide(L)'
;MNTILVLLEKETYRKTDAEVDYKQNKKIYQVFPELAYLGIEISPGTSEFLKTLEISITDPKMTDLKYEGISFQFNSNSGNMYLYDEILEENQRKGQALQGMYPMDAQYLFQKDIFIPEFQFRYYTPEDKKDQLYNAYLEDLESQMKEFFNNQPLPNGLYAVKIDKYEGDKLVNNSGGYYVRIANRQVVAFIKDLQ
;
A
#
# COMPACT_ATOMS: atom_id res chain seq x y z
N MET A 1 17.20 -17.50 -5.51
CA MET A 1 17.58 -18.11 -4.21
C MET A 1 17.24 -17.08 -3.15
N ASN A 2 16.33 -17.42 -2.24
CA ASN A 2 15.67 -16.55 -1.27
C ASN A 2 16.62 -16.06 -0.17
N THR A 3 17.43 -15.04 -0.44
CA THR A 3 18.27 -14.40 0.60
C THR A 3 17.45 -13.41 1.44
N ILE A 4 16.40 -12.81 0.87
CA ILE A 4 15.57 -11.79 1.54
C ILE A 4 14.78 -12.38 2.72
N LEU A 5 14.24 -13.60 2.60
CA LEU A 5 13.49 -14.23 3.70
C LEU A 5 14.38 -14.66 4.88
N VAL A 6 15.66 -14.98 4.63
CA VAL A 6 16.56 -15.52 5.67
C VAL A 6 17.08 -14.42 6.61
N LEU A 7 16.97 -13.14 6.23
CA LEU A 7 17.45 -12.02 7.05
C LEU A 7 16.47 -11.56 8.14
N LEU A 8 15.22 -12.05 8.14
CA LEU A 8 14.22 -11.74 9.16
C LEU A 8 14.39 -12.55 10.47
N GLU A 9 15.16 -13.64 10.45
CA GLU A 9 15.43 -14.48 11.62
C GLU A 9 16.87 -14.31 12.13
N LYS A 10 17.14 -13.26 12.91
CA LYS A 10 17.98 -13.35 14.12
C LYS A 10 18.12 -12.00 14.82
N GLU A 11 17.75 -12.02 16.09
CA GLU A 11 18.00 -11.01 17.10
C GLU A 11 19.46 -10.51 17.06
N THR A 12 19.66 -9.23 16.70
CA THR A 12 20.68 -8.27 17.18
C THR A 12 20.91 -7.14 16.16
N TYR A 13 19.84 -6.47 15.71
CA TYR A 13 19.95 -5.28 14.86
C TYR A 13 19.74 -3.99 15.67
N ARG A 14 20.56 -2.96 15.43
CA ARG A 14 20.55 -1.66 16.12
C ARG A 14 19.23 -0.92 15.81
N LYS A 15 18.63 -0.27 16.82
CA LYS A 15 17.38 0.48 16.71
C LYS A 15 17.48 1.57 15.63
N THR A 16 16.52 1.63 14.72
CA THR A 16 16.46 2.60 13.62
C THR A 16 15.89 3.93 14.12
N ASP A 17 16.15 5.05 13.44
CA ASP A 17 15.55 6.35 13.82
C ASP A 17 14.02 6.30 13.73
N ALA A 18 13.45 5.51 12.81
CA ALA A 18 12.01 5.23 12.73
C ALA A 18 11.47 4.41 13.93
N GLU A 19 12.21 3.41 14.40
CA GLU A 19 11.86 2.66 15.61
C GLU A 19 11.97 3.51 16.89
N VAL A 20 12.97 4.40 16.94
CA VAL A 20 13.13 5.38 18.02
C VAL A 20 11.95 6.35 18.00
N ASP A 21 11.59 6.87 16.83
CA ASP A 21 10.47 7.78 16.63
C ASP A 21 9.11 7.15 16.94
N TYR A 22 8.91 5.90 16.56
CA TYR A 22 7.72 5.11 16.94
C TYR A 22 7.62 4.97 18.46
N LYS A 23 8.72 4.60 19.14
CA LYS A 23 8.78 4.52 20.61
C LYS A 23 8.61 5.87 21.30
N GLN A 24 8.92 6.96 20.61
CA GLN A 24 8.67 8.35 21.06
C GLN A 24 7.26 8.85 20.71
N ASN A 25 6.36 7.99 20.24
CA ASN A 25 4.98 8.33 19.92
C ASN A 25 4.84 9.41 18.83
N LYS A 26 5.76 9.47 17.84
CA LYS A 26 5.51 10.33 16.68
C LYS A 26 4.25 9.86 15.95
N LYS A 27 3.27 10.77 15.84
CA LYS A 27 1.90 10.50 15.36
C LYS A 27 1.84 9.69 14.05
N ILE A 28 2.76 9.95 13.12
CA ILE A 28 2.74 9.31 11.80
C ILE A 28 3.03 7.80 11.85
N TYR A 29 3.91 7.34 12.75
CA TYR A 29 4.20 5.91 12.91
C TYR A 29 3.16 5.20 13.80
N GLN A 30 2.30 5.96 14.50
CA GLN A 30 1.11 5.37 15.14
C GLN A 30 0.01 5.08 14.11
N VAL A 31 -0.09 5.93 13.08
CA VAL A 31 -1.06 5.78 11.99
C VAL A 31 -0.57 4.73 10.98
N PHE A 32 0.73 4.70 10.68
CA PHE A 32 1.35 3.76 9.75
C PHE A 32 2.54 3.01 10.40
N PRO A 33 2.29 2.12 11.37
CA PRO A 33 3.35 1.44 12.12
C PRO A 33 4.22 0.54 11.23
N GLU A 34 3.67 0.05 10.12
CA GLU A 34 4.36 -0.75 9.11
C GLU A 34 5.59 -0.02 8.54
N LEU A 35 5.53 1.31 8.36
CA LEU A 35 6.67 2.09 7.87
C LEU A 35 7.86 2.04 8.83
N ALA A 36 7.59 2.01 10.15
CA ALA A 36 8.62 1.86 11.16
C ALA A 36 9.21 0.44 11.17
N TYR A 37 8.38 -0.59 11.03
CA TYR A 37 8.83 -1.98 10.94
C TYR A 37 9.68 -2.25 9.69
N LEU A 38 9.37 -1.58 8.59
CA LEU A 38 10.11 -1.69 7.34
C LEU A 38 11.36 -0.79 7.30
N GLY A 39 11.61 -0.01 8.36
CA GLY A 39 12.79 0.85 8.43
C GLY A 39 12.78 2.00 7.42
N ILE A 40 11.59 2.39 6.94
CA ILE A 40 11.43 3.45 5.94
C ILE A 40 11.41 4.79 6.65
N GLU A 41 12.44 5.61 6.41
CA GLU A 41 12.46 6.98 6.91
C GLU A 41 11.47 7.87 6.13
N ILE A 42 10.64 8.56 6.88
CA ILE A 42 9.63 9.47 6.32
C ILE A 42 10.29 10.84 6.10
N SER A 43 10.55 11.20 4.85
CA SER A 43 10.95 12.56 4.48
C SER A 43 9.84 13.57 4.85
N PRO A 44 10.14 14.87 5.03
CA PRO A 44 9.11 15.89 5.23
C PRO A 44 8.03 15.87 4.13
N GLY A 45 8.41 15.64 2.87
CA GLY A 45 7.48 15.55 1.73
C GLY A 45 6.58 14.31 1.79
N THR A 46 7.13 13.13 2.12
CA THR A 46 6.31 11.94 2.38
C THR A 46 5.41 12.13 3.60
N SER A 47 5.90 12.80 4.66
CA SER A 47 5.07 13.07 5.85
C SER A 47 3.86 13.91 5.52
N GLU A 48 4.02 14.92 4.66
CA GLU A 48 2.92 15.77 4.21
C GLU A 48 1.94 14.98 3.33
N PHE A 49 2.44 14.20 2.36
CA PHE A 49 1.60 13.30 1.57
C PHE A 49 0.77 12.34 2.44
N LEU A 50 1.41 11.66 3.39
CA LEU A 50 0.74 10.68 4.26
C LEU A 50 -0.29 11.35 5.17
N LYS A 51 -0.02 12.56 5.70
CA LYS A 51 -1.00 13.34 6.47
C LYS A 51 -2.16 13.82 5.60
N THR A 52 -1.88 14.29 4.39
CA THR A 52 -2.91 14.70 3.45
C THR A 52 -3.78 13.50 3.09
N LEU A 53 -3.19 12.33 2.85
CA LEU A 53 -3.92 11.11 2.56
C LEU A 53 -4.79 10.70 3.76
N GLU A 54 -4.23 10.65 4.97
CA GLU A 54 -4.96 10.33 6.21
C GLU A 54 -6.19 11.24 6.41
N ILE A 55 -6.04 12.55 6.20
CA ILE A 55 -7.12 13.53 6.41
C ILE A 55 -8.12 13.56 5.24
N SER A 56 -7.67 13.22 4.03
CA SER A 56 -8.50 13.32 2.82
C SER A 56 -9.26 12.05 2.48
N ILE A 57 -8.82 10.89 3.00
CA ILE A 57 -9.55 9.63 2.82
C ILE A 57 -10.92 9.80 3.45
N THR A 58 -11.90 9.89 2.57
CA THR A 58 -13.30 9.91 2.89
C THR A 58 -13.85 8.55 2.49
N ASP A 59 -14.65 7.96 3.37
CA ASP A 59 -15.36 6.74 3.02
C ASP A 59 -16.12 6.97 1.71
N PRO A 60 -16.17 5.95 0.83
CA PRO A 60 -17.02 6.02 -0.34
C PRO A 60 -18.43 6.41 0.10
N LYS A 61 -19.08 7.31 -0.64
CA LYS A 61 -20.53 7.56 -0.43
C LYS A 61 -21.39 6.34 -0.78
N MET A 62 -20.77 5.35 -1.43
CA MET A 62 -21.36 4.08 -1.83
C MET A 62 -21.71 3.24 -0.60
N THR A 63 -22.91 2.66 -0.61
CA THR A 63 -23.38 1.78 0.46
C THR A 63 -22.68 0.43 0.48
N ASP A 64 -22.23 -0.02 -0.69
CA ASP A 64 -21.82 -1.41 -0.90
C ASP A 64 -20.30 -1.58 -0.73
N LEU A 65 -19.53 -0.50 -0.83
CA LEU A 65 -18.08 -0.52 -0.69
C LEU A 65 -17.67 0.35 0.48
N LYS A 66 -17.06 -0.30 1.48
CA LYS A 66 -16.58 0.35 2.70
C LYS A 66 -15.06 0.32 2.74
N TYR A 67 -14.46 1.46 3.02
CA TYR A 67 -13.02 1.55 3.28
C TYR A 67 -12.71 1.08 4.71
N GLU A 68 -11.69 0.24 4.85
CA GLU A 68 -11.28 -0.32 6.15
C GLU A 68 -9.91 0.16 6.61
N GLY A 69 -9.03 0.52 5.67
CA GLY A 69 -7.69 0.96 6.03
C GLY A 69 -6.73 0.94 4.85
N ILE A 70 -5.51 1.34 5.16
CA ILE A 70 -4.39 1.38 4.23
C ILE A 70 -3.18 0.75 4.92
N SER A 71 -2.53 -0.15 4.21
CA SER A 71 -1.25 -0.75 4.56
C SER A 71 -0.23 -0.42 3.46
N PHE A 72 1.02 -0.80 3.66
CA PHE A 72 2.04 -0.65 2.63
C PHE A 72 2.84 -1.93 2.43
N GLN A 73 3.15 -2.23 1.17
CA GLN A 73 3.87 -3.45 0.80
C GLN A 73 4.91 -3.19 -0.28
N PHE A 74 5.97 -4.01 -0.25
CA PHE A 74 6.91 -4.09 -1.37
C PHE A 74 6.25 -4.78 -2.56
N ASN A 75 6.41 -4.19 -3.73
CA ASN A 75 6.05 -4.82 -4.98
C ASN A 75 7.23 -5.66 -5.46
N SER A 76 7.29 -6.92 -5.05
CA SER A 76 8.36 -7.84 -5.47
C SER A 76 8.41 -8.09 -6.98
N ASN A 77 7.34 -7.76 -7.70
CA ASN A 77 7.27 -7.86 -9.15
C ASN A 77 7.72 -6.56 -9.86
N SER A 78 8.15 -5.55 -9.12
CA SER A 78 8.64 -4.31 -9.70
C SER A 78 9.93 -4.54 -10.49
N GLY A 79 9.93 -4.13 -11.76
CA GLY A 79 11.15 -4.09 -12.57
C GLY A 79 12.22 -3.12 -12.03
N ASN A 80 11.87 -2.28 -11.04
CA ASN A 80 12.76 -1.34 -10.39
C ASN A 80 13.32 -1.84 -9.06
N MET A 81 13.04 -3.09 -8.67
CA MET A 81 13.49 -3.65 -7.39
C MET A 81 15.02 -3.58 -7.22
N TYR A 82 15.78 -3.65 -8.33
CA TYR A 82 17.24 -3.48 -8.33
C TYR A 82 17.70 -2.14 -7.74
N LEU A 83 16.92 -1.05 -7.89
CA LEU A 83 17.27 0.25 -7.31
C LEU A 83 17.27 0.19 -5.78
N TYR A 84 16.38 -0.60 -5.21
CA TYR A 84 16.37 -0.84 -3.77
C TYR A 84 17.57 -1.69 -3.35
N ASP A 85 17.89 -2.73 -4.11
CA ASP A 85 19.04 -3.59 -3.85
C ASP A 85 20.37 -2.80 -3.88
N GLU A 86 20.57 -1.92 -4.88
CA GLU A 86 21.75 -1.04 -5.00
C GLU A 86 21.96 -0.18 -3.76
N ILE A 87 20.88 0.30 -3.14
CA ILE A 87 20.94 1.14 -1.94
C ILE A 87 21.28 0.31 -0.72
N LEU A 88 20.71 -0.88 -0.60
CA LEU A 88 21.07 -1.81 0.47
C LEU A 88 22.57 -2.13 0.39
N GLU A 89 23.09 -2.40 -0.81
CA GLU A 89 24.52 -2.64 -1.04
C GLU A 89 25.39 -1.43 -0.70
N GLU A 90 24.98 -0.21 -1.10
CA GLU A 90 25.72 1.01 -0.79
C GLU A 90 25.77 1.27 0.73
N ASN A 91 24.64 1.08 1.42
CA ASN A 91 24.54 1.23 2.87
C ASN A 91 25.43 0.20 3.58
N GLN A 92 25.43 -1.06 3.13
CA GLN A 92 26.34 -2.09 3.64
C GLN A 92 27.80 -1.68 3.46
N ARG A 93 28.17 -1.19 2.27
CA ARG A 93 29.55 -0.75 1.97
C ARG A 93 29.98 0.40 2.87
N LYS A 94 29.07 1.28 3.25
CA LYS A 94 29.31 2.41 4.18
C LYS A 94 29.25 1.99 5.66
N GLY A 95 28.99 0.73 5.97
CA GLY A 95 28.85 0.23 7.35
C GLY A 95 27.61 0.77 8.06
N GLN A 96 26.58 1.18 7.31
CA GLN A 96 25.34 1.72 7.82
C GLN A 96 24.36 0.59 8.18
N ALA A 97 23.41 0.88 9.07
CA ALA A 97 22.42 -0.10 9.49
C ALA A 97 21.47 -0.41 8.31
N LEU A 98 21.36 -1.68 7.93
CA LEU A 98 20.50 -2.14 6.84
C LEU A 98 19.01 -1.87 7.06
N GLN A 99 18.57 -1.89 8.32
CA GLN A 99 17.19 -1.61 8.71
C GLN A 99 16.92 -0.13 9.00
N GLY A 100 17.95 0.71 9.05
CA GLY A 100 17.82 2.17 9.14
C GLY A 100 18.29 2.75 7.82
N MET A 101 17.51 2.52 6.75
CA MET A 101 17.85 3.08 5.46
C MET A 101 17.72 4.60 5.56
N TYR A 102 18.86 5.30 5.51
CA TYR A 102 18.90 6.74 5.24
C TYR A 102 17.95 7.05 4.07
N PRO A 103 17.32 8.24 4.06
CA PRO A 103 15.94 8.39 3.63
C PRO A 103 15.84 8.23 2.12
N MET A 104 15.49 7.02 1.70
CA MET A 104 14.82 6.91 0.43
C MET A 104 13.40 7.38 0.67
N ASP A 105 13.13 8.58 0.16
CA ASP A 105 11.81 9.20 0.22
C ASP A 105 10.77 8.16 -0.20
N ALA A 106 9.78 7.85 0.65
CA ALA A 106 8.76 6.87 0.30
C ALA A 106 8.05 7.28 -1.00
N GLN A 107 7.98 8.59 -1.28
CA GLN A 107 7.55 9.12 -2.57
C GLN A 107 8.36 8.58 -3.75
N TYR A 108 9.69 8.47 -3.62
CA TYR A 108 10.54 7.86 -4.64
C TYR A 108 10.23 6.38 -4.82
N LEU A 109 10.06 5.64 -3.71
CA LEU A 109 9.70 4.22 -3.76
C LEU A 109 8.32 4.01 -4.43
N PHE A 110 7.36 4.89 -4.15
CA PHE A 110 6.04 4.89 -4.81
C PHE A 110 6.15 5.20 -6.31
N GLN A 111 6.94 6.20 -6.70
CA GLN A 111 7.13 6.57 -8.11
C GLN A 111 7.82 5.48 -8.94
N LYS A 112 8.61 4.62 -8.29
CA LYS A 112 9.27 3.48 -8.92
C LYS A 112 8.47 2.19 -8.83
N ASP A 113 7.24 2.25 -8.32
CA ASP A 113 6.41 1.07 -8.05
C ASP A 113 7.16 0.01 -7.22
N ILE A 114 8.16 0.39 -6.42
CA ILE A 114 8.95 -0.53 -5.56
C ILE A 114 8.17 -0.80 -4.27
N PHE A 115 7.54 0.25 -3.77
CA PHE A 115 6.66 0.23 -2.64
C PHE A 115 5.31 0.71 -3.11
N ILE A 116 4.23 0.05 -2.71
CA ILE A 116 2.88 0.41 -3.12
C ILE A 116 1.98 0.48 -1.89
N PRO A 117 1.14 1.52 -1.78
CA PRO A 117 0.09 1.53 -0.77
C PRO A 117 -0.98 0.51 -1.15
N GLU A 118 -1.44 -0.25 -0.16
CA GLU A 118 -2.53 -1.21 -0.29
C GLU A 118 -3.76 -0.68 0.42
N PHE A 119 -4.82 -0.40 -0.34
CA PHE A 119 -6.10 -0.01 0.21
C PHE A 119 -6.94 -1.25 0.51
N GLN A 120 -7.53 -1.31 1.70
CA GLN A 120 -8.37 -2.41 2.13
C GLN A 120 -9.84 -1.97 2.12
N PHE A 121 -10.68 -2.77 1.47
CA PHE A 121 -12.12 -2.53 1.37
C PHE A 121 -12.92 -3.75 1.74
N ARG A 122 -14.13 -3.53 2.26
CA ARG A 122 -15.20 -4.52 2.29
C ARG A 122 -16.21 -4.21 1.20
N TYR A 123 -16.55 -5.22 0.40
CA TYR A 123 -17.61 -5.13 -0.58
C TYR A 123 -18.79 -5.99 -0.15
N TYR A 124 -19.92 -5.37 0.16
CA TYR A 124 -21.18 -6.02 0.50
C TYR A 124 -21.99 -6.22 -0.77
N THR A 125 -22.24 -7.47 -1.13
CA THR A 125 -23.02 -7.81 -2.32
C THR A 125 -24.49 -7.52 -2.06
N PRO A 126 -25.14 -6.63 -2.84
CA PRO A 126 -26.57 -6.41 -2.73
C PRO A 126 -27.37 -7.69 -2.99
N GLU A 127 -28.53 -7.81 -2.34
CA GLU A 127 -29.39 -9.00 -2.44
C GLU A 127 -29.81 -9.30 -3.89
N ASP A 128 -30.11 -8.25 -4.65
CA ASP A 128 -30.50 -8.29 -6.07
C ASP A 128 -29.31 -8.58 -7.01
N LYS A 129 -28.08 -8.55 -6.51
CA LYS A 129 -26.84 -8.81 -7.26
C LYS A 129 -26.15 -10.13 -6.87
N LYS A 130 -26.76 -10.97 -6.03
CA LYS A 130 -26.13 -12.24 -5.58
C LYS A 130 -25.80 -13.20 -6.71
N ASP A 131 -26.67 -13.29 -7.71
CA ASP A 131 -26.50 -14.19 -8.86
C ASP A 131 -25.78 -13.51 -10.04
N GLN A 132 -25.19 -12.32 -9.83
CA GLN A 132 -24.53 -11.59 -10.91
C GLN A 132 -23.29 -12.34 -11.41
N LEU A 133 -23.07 -12.28 -12.72
CA LEU A 133 -21.88 -12.84 -13.35
C LEU A 133 -20.63 -12.12 -12.83
N TYR A 134 -19.52 -12.86 -12.74
CA TYR A 134 -18.24 -12.33 -12.24
C TYR A 134 -17.75 -11.10 -13.01
N ASN A 135 -17.96 -11.04 -14.33
CA ASN A 135 -17.57 -9.87 -15.14
C ASN A 135 -18.40 -8.62 -14.77
N ALA A 136 -19.71 -8.77 -14.53
CA ALA A 136 -20.55 -7.64 -14.10
C ALA A 136 -20.14 -7.13 -12.71
N TYR A 137 -19.76 -8.04 -11.81
CA TYR A 137 -19.15 -7.67 -10.53
C TYR A 137 -17.85 -6.87 -10.71
N LEU A 138 -16.95 -7.28 -11.63
CA LEU A 138 -15.70 -6.56 -11.89
C LEU A 138 -15.95 -5.17 -12.47
N GLU A 139 -16.92 -5.02 -13.37
CA GLU A 139 -17.29 -3.71 -13.94
C GLU A 139 -17.85 -2.76 -12.87
N ASP A 140 -18.74 -3.26 -12.01
CA ASP A 140 -19.28 -2.50 -10.86
C ASP A 140 -18.14 -2.08 -9.92
N LEU A 141 -17.27 -3.03 -9.57
CA LEU A 141 -16.14 -2.79 -8.71
C LEU A 141 -15.17 -1.75 -9.31
N GLU A 142 -14.80 -1.87 -10.59
CA GLU A 142 -13.92 -0.92 -11.26
C GLU A 142 -14.51 0.49 -11.23
N SER A 143 -15.83 0.62 -11.45
CA SER A 143 -16.52 1.91 -11.37
C SER A 143 -16.43 2.51 -9.96
N GLN A 144 -16.63 1.71 -8.93
CA GLN A 144 -16.55 2.15 -7.53
C GLN A 144 -15.13 2.54 -7.12
N MET A 145 -14.12 1.78 -7.58
CA MET A 145 -12.71 2.11 -7.40
C MET A 145 -12.36 3.43 -8.08
N LYS A 146 -12.80 3.62 -9.34
CA LYS A 146 -12.60 4.90 -10.05
C LYS A 146 -13.19 6.07 -9.27
N GLU A 147 -14.40 5.95 -8.74
CA GLU A 147 -15.00 7.01 -7.92
C GLU A 147 -14.18 7.28 -6.66
N PHE A 148 -13.81 6.25 -5.90
CA PHE A 148 -13.01 6.45 -4.69
C PHE A 148 -11.67 7.12 -5.01
N PHE A 149 -10.85 6.51 -5.88
CA PHE A 149 -9.49 6.93 -6.15
C PHE A 149 -9.39 8.31 -6.82
N ASN A 150 -10.33 8.65 -7.72
CA ASN A 150 -10.34 9.96 -8.38
C ASN A 150 -10.70 11.12 -7.43
N ASN A 151 -11.31 10.82 -6.28
CA ASN A 151 -11.63 11.80 -5.25
C ASN A 151 -10.51 11.94 -4.19
N GLN A 152 -9.46 11.13 -4.27
CA GLN A 152 -8.31 11.22 -3.36
C GLN A 152 -7.16 12.02 -3.98
N PRO A 153 -6.37 12.76 -3.18
CA PRO A 153 -5.20 13.50 -3.65
C PRO A 153 -3.99 12.57 -3.87
N LEU A 154 -4.16 11.51 -4.66
CA LEU A 154 -3.14 10.49 -4.86
C LEU A 154 -2.16 10.87 -5.97
N PRO A 155 -0.85 10.69 -5.74
CA PRO A 155 0.15 10.87 -6.79
C PRO A 155 0.02 9.81 -7.88
N ASN A 156 0.75 10.03 -8.96
CA ASN A 156 0.90 8.99 -9.98
C ASN A 156 1.65 7.79 -9.38
N GLY A 157 1.19 6.59 -9.69
CA GLY A 157 1.80 5.37 -9.17
C GLY A 157 0.91 4.15 -9.31
N LEU A 158 1.45 3.02 -8.88
CA LEU A 158 0.70 1.78 -8.69
C LEU A 158 0.23 1.65 -7.24
N TYR A 159 -1.02 1.23 -7.08
CA TYR A 159 -1.67 1.01 -5.78
C TYR A 159 -2.21 -0.40 -5.77
N ALA A 160 -2.09 -1.09 -4.64
CA ALA A 160 -2.78 -2.34 -4.41
C ALA A 160 -4.15 -2.07 -3.78
N VAL A 161 -5.08 -2.98 -4.04
CA VAL A 161 -6.42 -2.97 -3.48
C VAL A 161 -6.73 -4.38 -3.02
N LYS A 162 -6.98 -4.54 -1.73
CA LYS A 162 -7.48 -5.78 -1.16
C LYS A 162 -8.97 -5.62 -0.88
N ILE A 163 -9.75 -6.55 -1.39
CA ILE A 163 -11.20 -6.53 -1.21
C ILE A 163 -11.63 -7.78 -0.49
N ASP A 164 -12.29 -7.61 0.64
CA ASP A 164 -13.01 -8.67 1.32
C ASP A 164 -14.48 -8.62 0.92
N LYS A 165 -14.94 -9.66 0.20
CA LYS A 165 -16.31 -9.73 -0.32
C LYS A 165 -17.23 -10.38 0.71
N TYR A 166 -18.37 -9.74 0.96
CA TYR A 166 -19.42 -10.23 1.85
C TYR A 166 -20.73 -10.47 1.08
N GLU A 167 -21.43 -11.55 1.44
CA GLU A 167 -22.81 -11.83 1.04
C GLU A 167 -23.64 -11.95 2.33
N GLY A 168 -24.43 -10.91 2.62
CA GLY A 168 -24.93 -10.68 3.98
C GLY A 168 -23.76 -10.49 4.94
N ASP A 169 -23.77 -11.24 6.06
CA ASP A 169 -22.70 -11.18 7.07
C ASP A 169 -21.56 -12.20 6.82
N LYS A 170 -21.60 -12.94 5.70
CA LYS A 170 -20.62 -14.00 5.43
C LYS A 170 -19.55 -13.51 4.48
N LEU A 171 -18.30 -13.61 4.91
CA LEU A 171 -17.13 -13.49 4.03
C LEU A 171 -17.15 -14.63 3.02
N VAL A 172 -17.06 -14.32 1.73
CA VAL A 172 -17.02 -15.31 0.66
C VAL A 172 -15.63 -15.35 0.01
N ASN A 173 -15.23 -16.53 -0.48
CA ASN A 173 -13.87 -16.83 -0.97
C ASN A 173 -13.39 -16.02 -2.20
N ASN A 174 -14.18 -15.06 -2.68
CA ASN A 174 -13.80 -14.18 -3.78
C ASN A 174 -13.17 -12.86 -3.28
N SER A 175 -12.61 -12.86 -2.06
CA SER A 175 -11.68 -11.80 -1.67
C SER A 175 -10.52 -11.76 -2.67
N GLY A 176 -10.31 -10.61 -3.31
CA GLY A 176 -9.37 -10.45 -4.41
C GLY A 176 -8.36 -9.35 -4.13
N GLY A 177 -7.11 -9.60 -4.49
CA GLY A 177 -6.13 -8.55 -4.70
C GLY A 177 -6.32 -7.96 -6.10
N TYR A 178 -6.27 -6.65 -6.20
CA TYR A 178 -6.31 -5.89 -7.43
C TYR A 178 -5.24 -4.80 -7.37
N TYR A 179 -4.95 -4.20 -8.51
CA TYR A 179 -4.06 -3.07 -8.62
C TYR A 179 -4.71 -1.96 -9.42
N VAL A 180 -4.44 -0.74 -9.00
CA VAL A 180 -4.95 0.48 -9.62
C VAL A 180 -3.74 1.31 -10.03
N ARG A 181 -3.69 1.67 -11.31
CA ARG A 181 -2.70 2.63 -11.81
C ARG A 181 -3.33 4.01 -11.80
N ILE A 182 -2.72 4.94 -11.09
CA ILE A 182 -3.11 6.36 -11.10
C ILE A 182 -2.11 7.13 -11.96
N ALA A 183 -2.64 7.92 -12.89
CA ALA A 183 -1.88 8.90 -13.65
C ALA A 183 -2.72 10.16 -13.85
N ASN A 184 -2.09 11.33 -13.74
CA ASN A 184 -2.76 12.63 -13.83
C ASN A 184 -3.97 12.75 -12.89
N ARG A 185 -3.84 12.22 -11.67
CA ARG A 185 -4.90 12.18 -10.62
C ARG A 185 -6.15 11.41 -11.02
N GLN A 186 -6.02 10.44 -11.93
CA GLN A 186 -7.12 9.59 -12.36
C GLN A 186 -6.69 8.13 -12.44
N VAL A 187 -7.62 7.22 -12.21
CA VAL A 187 -7.44 5.79 -12.49
C VAL A 187 -7.36 5.57 -13.99
N VAL A 188 -6.19 5.12 -14.47
CA VAL A 188 -5.94 4.81 -15.88
C VAL A 188 -5.92 3.30 -16.17
N ALA A 189 -5.78 2.46 -15.14
CA ALA A 189 -5.92 1.02 -15.28
C ALA A 189 -6.42 0.39 -13.97
N PHE A 190 -7.30 -0.60 -14.11
CA PHE A 190 -7.72 -1.53 -13.06
C PHE A 190 -7.24 -2.93 -13.47
N ILE A 191 -6.42 -3.55 -12.63
CA ILE A 191 -5.62 -4.73 -12.97
C ILE A 191 -5.88 -5.80 -11.91
N LYS A 192 -6.26 -7.01 -12.31
CA LYS A 192 -6.48 -8.10 -11.36
C LYS A 192 -5.17 -8.76 -10.92
N ASP A 193 -4.24 -8.95 -11.85
CA ASP A 193 -2.95 -9.60 -11.60
C ASP A 193 -1.84 -8.78 -12.27
N LEU A 194 -0.76 -8.46 -11.53
CA LEU A 194 0.44 -7.89 -12.12
C LEU A 194 1.13 -8.97 -12.96
N GLN A 195 1.09 -8.83 -14.28
CA GLN A 195 1.84 -9.67 -15.22
C GLN A 195 3.33 -9.35 -15.22
#